data_AF-A0AAD0L7I8-F1
#
_entry.id   AF-A0AAD0L7I8-F1
#
_cell.length_a   1.000
_cell.length_b   1.000
_cell.length_c   1.000
_cell.angle_alpha   90.00
_cell.angle_beta   90.00
_cell.angle_gamma   90.00
#
_symmetry.space_group_name_H-M   'P 1'
#
loop_
_entity.id
_entity.type
_entity.pdbx_description
1 polymer ?
#
loop_
_entity_poly.entity_id
_entity_poly.type
_entity_poly.pdbx_seq_one_letter_code
_entity_poly.pdbx_strand_id
1 'polypeptide(L)'
;MNNLPTFVLKTNEPIVSFEIELSMRAFNIFTNLIKSKHYLFNPELMRLRAAYIKTHGKEPAEEIHVMSPKLLEGVVERVSMKTYRSVVDVEDLELFYISERNVFRLKFLSSVSDEFDYIQIFKKSKGA
;
A
#
# COMPACT_ATOMS: atom_id res chain seq x y z
N MET A 1 0.53 -24.08 -11.33
CA MET A 1 0.51 -22.84 -10.53
C MET A 1 -0.92 -22.34 -10.49
N ASN A 2 -1.52 -22.20 -9.31
CA ASN A 2 -2.87 -21.64 -9.20
C ASN A 2 -2.76 -20.15 -9.52
N ASN A 3 -3.34 -19.70 -10.64
CA ASN A 3 -3.42 -18.28 -10.97
C ASN A 3 -4.43 -17.62 -10.02
N LEU A 4 -3.94 -17.13 -8.89
CA LEU A 4 -4.74 -16.29 -8.01
C LEU A 4 -5.12 -15.01 -8.75
N PRO A 5 -6.32 -14.46 -8.52
CA PRO A 5 -6.71 -13.19 -9.12
C PRO A 5 -5.72 -12.09 -8.69
N THR A 6 -5.36 -11.20 -9.62
CA THR A 6 -4.47 -10.07 -9.35
C THR A 6 -5.14 -8.75 -9.73
N PHE A 7 -4.74 -7.69 -9.06
CA PHE A 7 -5.07 -6.31 -9.41
C PHE A 7 -3.86 -5.66 -10.07
N VAL A 8 -4.06 -5.10 -11.26
CA VAL A 8 -3.01 -4.40 -12.01
C VAL A 8 -3.02 -2.93 -11.62
N LEU A 9 -1.92 -2.48 -11.03
CA LEU A 9 -1.68 -1.10 -10.66
C LEU A 9 -0.75 -0.44 -11.68
N LYS A 10 -1.20 0.66 -12.27
CA LYS A 10 -0.42 1.43 -13.23
C LYS A 10 0.62 2.29 -12.53
N THR A 11 1.65 2.66 -13.28
CA THR A 11 2.70 3.57 -12.84
C THR A 11 2.82 4.76 -13.78
N ASN A 12 3.57 5.77 -13.35
CA ASN A 12 4.01 6.88 -14.19
C ASN A 12 4.82 6.44 -15.43
N GLU A 13 5.35 5.21 -15.45
CA GLU A 13 6.02 4.60 -16.59
C GLU A 13 5.05 3.67 -17.34
N PRO A 14 4.63 4.00 -18.58
CA PRO A 14 3.56 3.26 -19.27
C PRO A 14 3.84 1.77 -19.52
N ILE A 15 5.12 1.39 -19.53
CA ILE A 15 5.57 0.02 -19.76
C ILE A 15 5.73 -0.78 -18.46
N VAL A 16 5.60 -0.15 -17.30
CA VAL A 16 5.73 -0.76 -15.97
C VAL A 16 4.39 -0.74 -15.25
N SER A 17 3.99 -1.89 -14.72
CA SER A 17 2.86 -2.02 -13.80
C SER A 17 3.22 -2.95 -12.65
N PHE A 18 2.55 -2.77 -11.52
CA PHE A 18 2.57 -3.76 -10.45
C PHE A 18 1.35 -4.66 -10.54
N GLU A 19 1.53 -5.95 -10.35
CA GLU A 19 0.44 -6.89 -10.10
C GLU A 19 0.41 -7.22 -8.61
N ILE A 20 -0.73 -7.03 -7.98
CA ILE A 20 -0.93 -7.30 -6.56
C ILE A 20 -1.90 -8.47 -6.42
N GLU A 21 -1.50 -9.51 -5.69
CA GLU A 21 -2.33 -10.68 -5.40
C GLU A 21 -3.61 -10.29 -4.64
N LEU A 22 -4.78 -10.74 -5.11
CA LEU A 22 -6.08 -10.55 -4.45
C LEU A 22 -6.42 -11.77 -3.58
N SER A 23 -5.73 -11.87 -2.45
CA SER A 23 -5.91 -12.98 -1.51
C SER A 23 -6.12 -12.54 -0.06
N MET A 24 -6.53 -13.50 0.78
CA MET A 24 -6.64 -13.29 2.22
C MET A 24 -5.29 -12.98 2.87
N ARG A 25 -4.19 -13.54 2.33
CA ARG A 25 -2.83 -13.25 2.81
C ARG A 25 -2.52 -11.77 2.61
N ALA A 26 -2.67 -11.27 1.38
CA ALA A 26 -2.46 -9.87 1.04
C ALA A 26 -3.41 -8.94 1.82
N PHE A 27 -4.69 -9.31 1.95
CA PHE A 27 -5.66 -8.57 2.75
C PHE A 27 -5.24 -8.39 4.22
N ASN A 28 -4.74 -9.46 4.84
CA ASN A 28 -4.26 -9.40 6.22
C ASN A 28 -3.02 -8.49 6.35
N ILE A 29 -2.10 -8.55 5.38
CA ILE A 29 -0.92 -7.68 5.35
C ILE A 29 -1.34 -6.21 5.31
N PHE A 30 -2.13 -5.80 4.31
CA PHE A 30 -2.54 -4.41 4.16
C PHE A 30 -3.38 -3.90 5.34
N THR A 31 -4.28 -4.74 5.88
CA THR A 31 -5.06 -4.39 7.06
C THR A 31 -4.18 -4.16 8.29
N ASN A 32 -3.16 -4.99 8.50
CA ASN A 32 -2.25 -4.83 9.63
C ASN A 32 -1.38 -3.57 9.48
N LEU A 33 -0.94 -3.25 8.27
CA LEU A 33 -0.22 -2.02 7.99
C LEU A 33 -1.06 -0.78 8.33
N ILE A 34 -2.33 -0.73 7.89
CA ILE A 34 -3.29 0.34 8.24
C ILE A 34 -3.42 0.46 9.75
N LYS A 35 -3.66 -0.65 10.45
CA LYS A 35 -3.81 -0.67 11.92
C LYS A 35 -2.58 -0.13 12.64
N SER A 36 -1.39 -0.35 12.09
CA SER A 36 -0.14 0.09 12.72
C SER A 36 0.13 1.59 12.54
N LYS A 37 -0.32 2.19 11.43
CA LYS A 37 0.05 3.56 11.03
C LYS A 37 -1.08 4.58 11.08
N HIS A 38 -2.33 4.16 11.01
CA HIS A 38 -3.44 5.09 11.08
C HIS A 38 -3.83 5.37 12.53
N TYR A 39 -3.85 6.66 12.90
CA TYR A 39 -4.18 7.08 14.27
C TYR A 39 -5.56 6.61 14.76
N LEU A 40 -6.56 6.43 13.89
CA LEU A 40 -7.88 5.93 14.29
C LEU A 40 -7.86 4.46 14.74
N PHE A 41 -6.87 3.69 14.30
CA PHE A 41 -6.72 2.27 14.63
C PHE A 41 -5.58 2.01 15.62
N ASN A 42 -4.77 3.02 15.93
CA ASN A 42 -3.65 2.94 16.85
C ASN A 42 -3.84 3.92 18.03
N PRO A 43 -4.17 3.42 19.24
CA PRO A 43 -4.42 4.27 20.41
C PRO A 43 -3.24 5.17 20.80
N GLU A 44 -2.00 4.75 20.56
CA GLU A 44 -0.82 5.55 20.86
C GLU A 44 -0.72 6.75 19.92
N LEU A 45 -0.87 6.52 18.61
CA LEU A 45 -0.90 7.58 17.61
C LEU A 45 -2.08 8.54 17.82
N MET A 46 -3.24 8.02 18.26
CA MET A 46 -4.37 8.87 18.64
C MET A 46 -4.03 9.83 19.79
N ARG A 47 -3.32 9.34 20.82
CA ARG A 47 -2.87 10.18 21.94
C ARG A 47 -1.86 11.23 21.48
N LEU A 48 -0.91 10.85 20.63
CA LEU A 48 0.08 11.78 20.06
C LEU A 48 -0.58 12.88 19.24
N ARG A 49 -1.54 12.52 18.37
CA ARG A 49 -2.30 13.49 17.57
C ARG A 49 -3.12 14.44 18.44
N ALA A 50 -3.81 13.91 19.45
CA ALA A 50 -4.56 14.74 20.41
C ALA A 50 -3.66 15.71 21.19
N ALA A 51 -2.48 15.25 21.61
CA ALA A 51 -1.49 16.10 22.28
C ALA A 51 -0.99 17.22 21.35
N TYR A 52 -0.70 16.88 20.08
CA TYR A 52 -0.26 17.86 19.08
C TYR A 52 -1.30 18.96 18.87
N ILE A 53 -2.57 18.58 18.69
CA ILE A 53 -3.69 19.52 18.53
C ILE A 53 -3.82 20.42 19.77
N LYS A 54 -3.72 19.84 20.97
CA LYS A 54 -3.79 20.59 22.22
C LYS A 54 -2.67 21.64 22.34
N THR A 55 -1.47 21.32 21.88
CA THR A 55 -0.30 22.21 21.98
C THR A 55 -0.25 23.26 20.86
N HIS A 56 -0.64 22.91 19.64
CA HIS A 56 -0.46 23.77 18.46
C HIS A 56 -1.76 24.37 17.91
N GLY A 57 -2.92 23.95 18.43
CA GLY A 57 -4.25 24.44 18.02
C GLY A 57 -4.69 24.01 16.62
N LYS A 58 -3.99 23.05 15.99
CA LYS A 58 -4.29 22.57 14.64
C LYS A 58 -3.95 21.10 14.45
N GLU A 59 -4.57 20.47 13.46
CA GLU A 59 -4.23 19.13 13.00
C GLU A 59 -2.77 19.05 12.50
N PRO A 60 -2.07 17.92 12.71
CA PRO A 60 -0.81 17.67 12.02
C PRO A 60 -1.04 17.60 10.50
N ALA A 61 -0.01 17.95 9.74
CA ALA A 61 -0.05 17.87 8.27
C ALA A 61 -0.18 16.41 7.79
N GLU A 62 -0.52 16.21 6.51
CA GLU A 62 -0.66 14.91 5.87
C GLU A 62 0.52 13.97 6.22
N GLU A 63 0.20 12.86 6.89
CA GLU A 63 1.21 11.90 7.32
C GLU A 63 1.35 10.81 6.26
N ILE A 64 2.48 10.84 5.55
CA ILE A 64 2.94 9.78 4.65
C ILE A 64 3.91 8.89 5.42
N HIS A 65 3.57 7.61 5.57
CA HIS A 65 4.41 6.63 6.24
C HIS A 65 5.12 5.73 5.24
N VAL A 66 6.44 5.68 5.30
CA VAL A 66 7.23 4.65 4.61
C VAL A 66 7.16 3.37 5.43
N MET A 67 6.87 2.24 4.78
CA MET A 67 6.74 0.94 5.43
C MET A 67 7.66 -0.08 4.78
N SER A 68 8.07 -1.06 5.58
CA SER A 68 8.89 -2.17 5.08
C SER A 68 8.12 -2.99 4.04
N PRO A 69 8.67 -3.15 2.83
CA PRO A 69 8.05 -3.93 1.75
C PRO A 69 8.20 -5.44 1.96
N LYS A 70 9.01 -5.91 2.93
CA LYS A 70 9.32 -7.34 3.14
C LYS A 70 8.09 -8.24 3.24
N LEU A 71 6.99 -7.72 3.80
CA LEU A 71 5.73 -8.46 3.92
C LEU A 71 5.03 -8.69 2.57
N LEU A 72 5.38 -7.91 1.55
CA LEU A 72 4.83 -7.98 0.20
C LEU A 72 5.57 -8.96 -0.72
N GLU A 73 6.58 -9.67 -0.21
CA GLU A 73 7.31 -10.68 -0.99
C GLU A 73 6.36 -11.78 -1.50
N GLY A 74 6.36 -11.97 -2.81
CA GLY A 74 5.46 -12.89 -3.50
C GLY A 74 3.99 -12.46 -3.53
N VAL A 75 3.65 -11.28 -2.98
CA VAL A 75 2.32 -10.65 -3.07
C VAL A 75 2.28 -9.60 -4.17
N VAL A 76 3.41 -8.93 -4.41
CA VAL A 76 3.56 -7.91 -5.45
C VAL A 76 4.58 -8.39 -6.49
N GLU A 77 4.20 -8.33 -7.75
CA GLU A 77 5.08 -8.58 -8.90
C GLU A 77 5.21 -7.32 -9.74
N ARG A 78 6.39 -7.10 -10.34
CA ARG A 78 6.59 -6.04 -11.33
C ARG A 78 6.46 -6.66 -12.71
N VAL A 79 5.67 -6.01 -13.55
CA VAL A 79 5.46 -6.39 -14.95
C VAL A 79 6.01 -5.28 -15.83
N SER A 80 7.00 -5.60 -16.65
CA SER A 80 7.63 -4.68 -17.59
C SER A 80 7.38 -5.13 -19.03
N MET A 81 7.22 -4.17 -19.96
CA MET A 81 7.02 -4.43 -21.40
C MET A 81 5.92 -5.47 -21.66
N LYS A 82 4.81 -5.39 -20.90
CA LYS A 82 3.59 -6.22 -20.98
C LYS A 82 3.77 -7.75 -20.85
N THR A 83 4.98 -8.26 -20.71
CA THR A 83 5.27 -9.71 -20.78
C THR A 83 6.36 -10.16 -19.82
N TYR A 84 7.28 -9.28 -19.42
CA TYR A 84 8.34 -9.64 -18.48
C TYR A 84 7.84 -9.47 -17.06
N ARG A 85 7.56 -10.59 -16.41
CA ARG A 85 7.23 -10.66 -14.99
C ARG A 85 8.50 -10.98 -14.21
N SER A 86 8.83 -10.13 -13.27
CA SER A 86 9.87 -10.39 -12.27
C SER A 86 9.23 -10.28 -10.90
N VAL A 87 9.53 -11.25 -10.02
CA VAL A 87 9.37 -11.03 -8.58
C VAL A 87 10.13 -9.75 -8.28
N VAL A 88 9.45 -8.76 -7.69
CA VAL A 88 10.11 -7.50 -7.36
C VAL A 88 11.23 -7.84 -6.39
N ASP A 89 12.45 -7.39 -6.67
CA ASP A 89 13.48 -7.44 -5.65
C ASP A 89 13.03 -6.50 -4.53
N VAL A 90 12.55 -7.10 -3.44
CA VAL A 90 11.78 -6.42 -2.40
C VAL A 90 12.63 -5.38 -1.68
N GLU A 91 13.96 -5.46 -1.83
CA GLU A 91 14.90 -4.48 -1.29
C GLU A 91 14.77 -3.08 -1.93
N ASP A 92 14.38 -3.00 -3.21
CA ASP A 92 14.24 -1.74 -3.96
C ASP A 92 12.78 -1.23 -4.03
N LEU A 93 11.83 -1.97 -3.44
CA LEU A 93 10.42 -1.62 -3.41
C LEU A 93 10.12 -0.75 -2.18
N GLU A 94 9.58 0.44 -2.38
CA GLU A 94 9.06 1.27 -1.30
C GLU A 94 7.53 1.21 -1.26
N LEU A 95 6.97 1.03 -0.07
CA LEU A 95 5.53 1.12 0.17
C LEU A 95 5.23 2.34 1.04
N PHE A 96 4.44 3.25 0.49
CA PHE A 96 3.94 4.44 1.18
C PHE A 96 2.49 4.23 1.58
N TYR A 97 2.14 4.64 2.79
CA TYR A 97 0.75 4.74 3.25
C TYR A 97 0.41 6.20 3.55
N ILE A 98 -0.66 6.68 2.93
CA ILE A 98 -1.17 8.03 3.05
C ILE A 98 -2.39 7.96 3.97
N SER A 99 -2.18 8.31 5.24
CA SER A 99 -3.16 8.06 6.31
C SER A 99 -4.47 8.84 6.12
N GLU A 100 -4.41 10.09 5.67
CA GLU A 100 -5.60 10.95 5.50
C GLU A 100 -6.59 10.42 4.47
N ARG A 101 -6.07 9.80 3.40
CA ARG A 101 -6.88 9.22 2.31
C ARG A 101 -7.08 7.72 2.47
N ASN A 102 -6.41 7.10 3.44
CA ASN A 102 -6.36 5.65 3.64
C ASN A 102 -5.99 4.88 2.36
N VAL A 103 -4.95 5.35 1.66
CA VAL A 103 -4.47 4.74 0.40
C VAL A 103 -2.99 4.40 0.48
N PHE A 104 -2.58 3.50 -0.41
CA PHE A 104 -1.19 3.09 -0.58
C PHE A 104 -0.63 3.59 -1.90
N ARG A 105 0.70 3.66 -1.98
CA ARG A 105 1.46 3.88 -3.20
C ARG A 105 2.73 3.04 -3.16
N LEU A 106 3.06 2.41 -4.28
CA LEU A 106 4.29 1.65 -4.49
C LEU A 106 5.27 2.48 -5.31
N LYS A 107 6.56 2.36 -5.00
CA LYS A 107 7.65 2.92 -5.82
C LYS A 107 8.75 1.89 -5.98
N PHE A 108 9.26 1.75 -7.19
CA PHE A 108 10.42 0.93 -7.50
C PHE A 108 11.32 1.74 -8.43
N LEU A 109 12.51 2.13 -7.97
CA LEU A 109 13.39 3.06 -8.70
C LEU A 109 12.64 4.34 -9.14
N SER A 110 12.50 4.57 -10.45
CA SER A 110 11.78 5.70 -11.06
C SER A 110 10.28 5.45 -11.27
N SER A 111 9.83 4.19 -11.18
CA SER A 111 8.44 3.80 -11.39
C SER A 111 7.63 4.03 -10.10
N VAL A 112 6.67 4.95 -10.15
CA VAL A 112 5.76 5.29 -9.04
C VAL A 112 4.34 4.93 -9.43
N SER A 113 3.64 4.21 -8.56
CA SER A 113 2.28 3.76 -8.81
C SER A 113 1.23 4.85 -8.61
N ASP A 114 0.05 4.63 -9.20
CA ASP A 114 -1.17 5.30 -8.76
C ASP A 114 -1.47 4.96 -7.28
N GLU A 115 -2.26 5.82 -6.64
CA GLU A 115 -2.78 5.52 -5.31
C GLU A 115 -3.85 4.42 -5.38
N PHE A 116 -3.89 3.56 -4.36
CA PHE A 116 -4.87 2.49 -4.30
C PHE A 116 -5.36 2.20 -2.87
N ASP A 117 -6.66 1.92 -2.73
CA ASP A 117 -7.25 1.34 -1.52
C ASP A 117 -7.38 -0.17 -1.71
N TYR A 118 -6.40 -0.93 -1.18
CA TYR A 118 -6.40 -2.38 -1.29
C TYR A 118 -7.64 -3.02 -0.66
N ILE A 119 -8.16 -2.47 0.45
CA ILE A 119 -9.32 -3.04 1.15
C ILE A 119 -10.56 -2.93 0.27
N GLN A 120 -10.77 -1.78 -0.36
CA GLN A 120 -11.88 -1.57 -1.28
C GLN A 120 -11.76 -2.47 -2.52
N ILE A 121 -10.56 -2.58 -3.10
CA ILE A 121 -10.30 -3.44 -4.26
C ILE A 121 -10.60 -4.91 -3.93
N PHE A 122 -10.09 -5.39 -2.78
CA PHE A 122 -10.32 -6.77 -2.35
C PHE A 122 -11.82 -7.07 -2.14
N LYS A 123 -12.56 -6.18 -1.48
CA LYS A 123 -14.02 -6.35 -1.28
C LYS A 123 -14.77 -6.43 -2.60
N LYS A 124 -14.49 -5.52 -3.55
CA LYS A 124 -15.08 -5.53 -4.89
C LYS A 124 -14.80 -6.84 -5.63
N SER A 125 -13.58 -7.39 -5.49
CA SER A 125 -13.23 -8.67 -6.12
C SER A 125 -14.01 -9.89 -5.59
N LYS A 126 -14.65 -9.76 -4.41
CA LYS A 126 -15.48 -10.80 -3.79
C LYS A 126 -16.97 -10.62 -4.05
N GLY A 127 -17.38 -9.64 -4.87
CA GLY A 127 -18.79 -9.39 -5.21
C GLY A 127 -19.54 -8.55 -4.18
N ALA A 128 -18.84 -7.70 -3.43
CA ALA A 128 -19.41 -6.73 -2.50
C ALA A 128 -19.42 -5.30 -3.07
#